data_AF-A0A3C0R9T2-F1
#
_entry.id   AF-A0A3C0R9T2-F1
#
_cell.length_a   1.000
_cell.length_b   1.000
_cell.length_c   1.000
_cell.angle_alpha   90.00
_cell.angle_beta   90.00
_cell.angle_gamma   90.00
#
_symmetry.space_group_name_H-M   'P 1'
#
loop_
_entity.id
_entity.type
_entity.pdbx_description
1 polymer ?
#
loop_
_entity_poly.entity_id
_entity_poly.type
_entity_poly.pdbx_seq_one_letter_code
_entity_poly.pdbx_strand_id
1 'polypeptide(L)'
;FFTEAEWLLHDKPVRNYDYYYDQLVCIGELLSTCIISYFLNEKGLSNTWLDIRDLLRTDDNFRDANVDWDFSAPRIHTAIHEAISQT
;
A
#
# COMPACT_ATOMS: atom_id res chain seq x y z
N PHE A 1 4.21 -3.01 -8.25
CA PHE A 1 3.14 -2.06 -8.66
C PHE A 1 3.02 -1.89 -10.18
N PHE A 2 4.01 -1.39 -10.92
CA PHE A 2 3.83 -1.08 -12.36
C PHE A 2 3.57 -2.31 -13.24
N THR A 3 4.35 -3.38 -13.04
CA THR A 3 4.12 -4.63 -13.76
C THR A 3 2.70 -5.14 -13.50
N GLU A 4 2.27 -5.23 -12.24
CA GLU A 4 0.91 -5.68 -11.87
C GLU A 4 -0.20 -4.88 -12.56
N ALA A 5 -0.03 -3.55 -12.69
CA ALA A 5 -0.95 -2.70 -13.44
C ALA A 5 -1.02 -3.10 -14.92
N GLU A 6 0.13 -3.35 -15.56
CA GLU A 6 0.18 -3.77 -16.96
C GLU A 6 -0.52 -5.13 -17.16
N TRP A 7 -0.25 -6.12 -16.31
CA TRP A 7 -0.92 -7.42 -16.37
C TRP A 7 -2.44 -7.25 -16.26
N LEU A 8 -2.89 -6.46 -15.28
CA LEU A 8 -4.32 -6.21 -15.06
C LEU A 8 -5.00 -5.53 -16.25
N LEU A 9 -4.31 -4.63 -16.94
CA LEU A 9 -4.83 -3.91 -18.12
C LEU A 9 -4.84 -4.76 -19.39
N HIS A 10 -3.99 -5.78 -19.46
CA HIS A 10 -3.93 -6.70 -20.61
C HIS A 10 -4.95 -7.84 -20.54
N ASP A 11 -5.35 -8.24 -19.34
CA ASP A 11 -6.31 -9.31 -19.14
C ASP A 11 -7.77 -8.86 -19.36
N LYS A 12 -8.61 -9.80 -19.81
CA LYS A 12 -10.05 -9.55 -19.88
C LYS A 12 -10.62 -9.45 -18.47
N PRO A 13 -11.38 -8.39 -18.13
CA PRO A 13 -11.94 -8.26 -16.80
C PRO A 13 -12.99 -9.36 -16.53
N VAL A 14 -12.88 -10.01 -15.37
CA VAL A 14 -13.77 -11.08 -14.88
C VAL A 14 -14.44 -10.72 -13.55
N ARG A 15 -14.11 -9.56 -12.96
CA ARG A 15 -14.69 -8.99 -11.74
C ARG A 15 -15.40 -7.67 -12.05
N ASN A 16 -16.07 -7.10 -11.07
CA ASN A 16 -16.73 -5.80 -11.21
C ASN A 16 -15.71 -4.65 -11.19
N TYR A 17 -16.14 -3.48 -11.67
CA TYR A 17 -15.31 -2.27 -11.73
C TYR A 17 -14.61 -1.94 -10.41
N ASP A 18 -15.32 -2.00 -9.28
CA ASP A 18 -14.79 -1.62 -7.97
C ASP A 18 -13.57 -2.46 -7.56
N TYR A 19 -13.56 -3.74 -7.91
CA TYR A 19 -12.39 -4.62 -7.71
C TYR A 19 -11.16 -4.07 -8.44
N TYR A 20 -11.30 -3.78 -9.73
CA TYR A 20 -10.19 -3.28 -10.56
C TYR A 20 -9.76 -1.87 -10.17
N TYR A 21 -10.72 -1.04 -9.74
CA TYR A 21 -10.44 0.30 -9.24
C TYR A 21 -9.47 0.25 -8.06
N ASP A 22 -9.76 -0.58 -7.06
CA ASP A 22 -8.92 -0.68 -5.86
C ASP A 22 -7.51 -1.23 -6.18
N GLN A 23 -7.38 -2.05 -7.24
CA GLN A 23 -6.06 -2.54 -7.68
C GLN A 23 -5.24 -1.48 -8.44
N LEU A 24 -5.89 -0.58 -9.19
CA LEU A 24 -5.18 0.40 -10.03
C LEU A 24 -4.95 1.73 -9.32
N VAL A 25 -5.94 2.25 -8.59
CA VAL A 25 -5.89 3.62 -8.09
C VAL A 25 -4.88 3.76 -6.95
N CYS A 26 -4.75 2.75 -6.07
CA CYS A 26 -3.77 2.76 -4.98
C CYS A 26 -2.32 2.85 -5.47
N ILE A 27 -2.03 2.48 -6.74
CA ILE A 27 -0.68 2.55 -7.31
C ILE A 27 -0.15 4.00 -7.31
N GLY A 28 -1.03 5.00 -7.46
CA GLY A 28 -0.65 6.41 -7.36
C GLY A 28 -0.16 6.80 -5.95
N GLU A 29 -0.79 6.26 -4.91
CA GLU A 29 -0.41 6.49 -3.51
C GLU A 29 0.93 5.81 -3.19
N LEU A 30 1.13 4.58 -3.67
CA LEU A 30 2.40 3.86 -3.51
C LEU A 30 3.54 4.59 -4.23
N LEU A 31 3.31 5.03 -5.47
CA LEU A 31 4.32 5.75 -6.25
C LEU A 31 4.66 7.10 -5.61
N SER A 32 3.65 7.88 -5.22
CA SER A 32 3.88 9.20 -4.62
C SER A 32 4.63 9.12 -3.30
N THR A 33 4.25 8.20 -2.41
CA THR A 33 4.94 8.02 -1.12
C THR A 33 6.36 7.46 -1.29
N CYS A 34 6.59 6.60 -2.29
CA CYS A 34 7.92 6.14 -2.66
C CYS A 34 8.81 7.32 -3.08
N ILE A 35 8.33 8.18 -4.00
CA ILE A 35 9.06 9.37 -4.45
C ILE A 35 9.41 10.27 -3.25
N ILE A 36 8.45 10.53 -2.35
CA ILE A 36 8.69 11.36 -1.16
C ILE A 36 9.73 10.72 -0.23
N SER A 37 9.66 9.41 0.03
CA SER A 37 10.63 8.72 0.87
C SER A 37 12.06 8.84 0.32
N TYR A 38 12.23 8.60 -0.99
CA TYR A 38 13.53 8.77 -1.66
C TYR A 38 14.03 10.22 -1.59
N PHE A 39 13.15 11.20 -1.84
CA PHE A 39 13.51 12.60 -1.76
C PHE A 39 13.96 13.00 -0.34
N LEU A 40 13.24 12.56 0.70
CA LEU A 40 13.61 12.83 2.09
C LEU A 40 14.98 12.23 2.41
N ASN A 41 15.23 10.98 2.01
CA ASN A 41 16.54 10.35 2.18
C ASN A 41 17.65 11.11 1.43
N GLU A 42 17.39 11.60 0.21
CA GLU A 42 18.33 12.43 -0.55
C GLU A 42 18.65 13.76 0.17
N LYS A 43 17.68 14.34 0.90
CA LYS A 43 17.88 15.54 1.73
C LYS A 43 18.53 15.26 3.09
N GLY A 44 18.96 14.04 3.36
CA GLY A 44 19.55 13.65 4.63
C GLY A 44 18.53 13.48 5.75
N LEU A 45 17.24 13.39 5.43
CA LEU A 45 16.17 13.06 6.36
C LEU A 45 15.91 11.56 6.30
N SER A 46 16.60 10.84 7.19
CA SER A 46 16.43 9.39 7.37
C SER A 46 14.96 9.07 7.54
N ASN A 47 14.45 8.12 6.75
CA ASN A 47 13.10 7.60 6.86
C ASN A 47 12.99 6.19 6.26
N THR A 48 12.03 5.42 6.76
CA THR A 48 11.70 4.10 6.26
C THR A 48 10.34 4.14 5.55
N TRP A 49 10.28 3.72 4.29
CA TRP A 49 9.02 3.56 3.56
C TRP A 49 8.36 2.21 3.94
N LEU A 50 7.07 2.24 4.29
CA LEU A 50 6.28 1.07 4.64
C LEU A 50 5.12 0.91 3.65
N ASP A 51 4.98 -0.27 3.04
CA ASP A 51 3.82 -0.60 2.21
C ASP A 51 2.64 -0.99 3.12
N ILE A 52 1.58 -0.18 3.12
CA ILE A 52 0.42 -0.41 3.98
C ILE A 52 -0.30 -1.73 3.67
N ARG A 53 -0.18 -2.25 2.44
CA ARG A 53 -0.88 -3.46 1.99
C ARG A 53 -0.38 -4.73 2.69
N ASP A 54 0.83 -4.71 3.23
CA ASP A 54 1.38 -5.82 4.03
C ASP A 54 0.90 -5.79 5.50
N LEU A 55 0.31 -4.68 5.92
CA LEU A 55 -0.02 -4.38 7.32
C LEU A 55 -1.53 -4.30 7.55
N LEU A 56 -2.27 -3.66 6.64
CA LEU A 56 -3.70 -3.40 6.73
C LEU A 56 -4.48 -4.47 5.99
N ARG A 57 -5.32 -5.21 6.72
CA ARG A 57 -6.24 -6.19 6.14
C ARG A 57 -7.65 -5.62 6.11
N THR A 58 -8.33 -5.83 5.00
CA THR A 58 -9.73 -5.49 4.82
C THR A 58 -10.55 -6.69 4.37
N ASP A 59 -11.87 -6.56 4.40
CA ASP A 59 -12.79 -7.48 3.72
C ASP A 59 -12.78 -7.29 2.19
N ASP A 60 -13.66 -8.02 1.50
CA ASP A 60 -13.83 -7.97 0.04
C ASP A 60 -14.92 -6.98 -0.41
N ASN A 61 -15.32 -6.03 0.44
CA ASN A 61 -16.20 -4.93 0.08
C ASN A 61 -15.41 -3.81 -0.63
N PHE A 62 -15.04 -4.06 -1.89
CA PHE A 62 -14.23 -3.12 -2.69
C PHE A 62 -14.82 -1.70 -2.70
N ARG A 63 -13.94 -0.68 -2.67
CA ARG A 63 -14.21 0.76 -2.53
C ARG A 63 -14.68 1.25 -1.17
N ASP A 64 -15.21 0.37 -0.32
CA ASP A 64 -15.73 0.72 1.02
C ASP A 64 -15.40 -0.39 2.04
N ALA A 65 -14.15 -0.82 2.01
CA ALA A 65 -13.72 -2.02 2.71
C ALA A 65 -13.65 -1.80 4.24
N ASN A 66 -14.14 -2.76 5.02
CA ASN A 66 -14.01 -2.71 6.47
C ASN A 66 -12.64 -3.23 6.89
N VAL A 67 -12.01 -2.53 7.83
CA VAL A 67 -10.69 -2.91 8.36
C VAL A 67 -10.82 -3.97 9.44
N ASP A 68 -10.01 -5.02 9.31
CA ASP A 68 -9.75 -6.00 10.39
C ASP A 68 -8.68 -5.42 11.33
N TRP A 69 -9.13 -4.72 12.38
CA TRP A 69 -8.24 -4.06 13.33
C TRP A 69 -7.50 -5.03 14.24
N ASP A 70 -8.12 -6.16 14.58
CA ASP A 70 -7.50 -7.19 15.42
C ASP A 70 -6.28 -7.79 14.71
N PHE A 71 -6.35 -7.95 13.38
CA PHE A 71 -5.20 -8.33 12.57
C PHE A 71 -4.22 -7.16 12.35
N SER A 72 -4.73 -5.98 11.98
CA SER A 72 -3.90 -4.90 11.43
C SER A 72 -3.14 -4.13 12.51
N ALA A 73 -3.78 -3.81 13.62
CA ALA A 73 -3.19 -2.98 14.68
C ALA A 73 -1.86 -3.53 15.24
N PRO A 74 -1.74 -4.81 15.66
CA PRO A 74 -0.47 -5.32 16.18
C PRO A 74 0.65 -5.29 15.13
N ARG A 75 0.34 -5.58 13.87
CA ARG A 75 1.32 -5.55 12.76
C ARG A 75 1.81 -4.14 12.48
N ILE A 76 0.90 -3.16 12.45
CA ILE A 76 1.23 -1.75 12.28
C ILE A 76 2.11 -1.28 13.44
N HIS A 77 1.76 -1.62 14.68
CA HIS A 77 2.57 -1.27 15.85
C HIS A 77 3.99 -1.82 15.77
N THR A 78 4.15 -3.11 15.42
CA THR A 78 5.46 -3.73 15.23
C THR A 78 6.25 -3.05 14.12
N ALA A 79 5.64 -2.87 12.94
CA ALA A 79 6.31 -2.26 11.78
C ALA A 79 6.77 -0.82 12.06
N ILE A 80 5.96 -0.02 12.74
CA ILE A 80 6.34 1.35 13.14
C ILE A 80 7.48 1.33 14.14
N HIS A 81 7.41 0.44 15.16
CA HIS A 81 8.47 0.34 16.16
C HIS A 81 9.81 -0.05 15.51
N GLU A 82 9.80 -1.02 14.61
CA GLU A 82 10.98 -1.44 13.83
C GLU A 82 11.51 -0.32 12.95
N ALA A 83 10.64 0.39 12.22
CA ALA A 83 11.01 1.50 11.35
C ALA A 83 11.69 2.64 12.12
N ILE A 84 11.12 3.04 13.26
CA ILE A 84 11.69 4.11 14.11
C ILE A 84 13.04 3.66 14.70
N SER A 85 13.19 2.39 15.05
CA SER A 85 14.44 1.87 15.62
C SER A 85 15.60 1.82 14.61
N GLN A 86 15.29 1.84 13.31
CA GLN A 86 16.27 1.76 12.21
C GLN A 86 16.63 3.13 11.60
N THR A 87 15.89 4.19 11.95
CA THR A 87 15.98 5.52 11.35
C THR A 87 16.86 6.44 12.18
#